data_AF-A0A382SLD1-F1
#
_entry.id   AF-A0A382SLD1-F1
#
_cell.length_a   1.000
_cell.length_b   1.000
_cell.length_c   1.000
_cell.angle_alpha   90.00
_cell.angle_beta   90.00
_cell.angle_gamma   90.00
#
_symmetry.space_group_name_H-M   'P 1'
#
loop_
_entity.id
_entity.type
_entity.pdbx_description
1 polymer ?
#
loop_
_entity_poly.entity_id
_entity_poly.type
_entity_poly.pdbx_seq_one_letter_code
_entity_poly.pdbx_strand_id
1 'polypeptide(L)' 'MEKGIATLKNRIQIAQNQNDPVRILLPSFSMIPLMFFTGQKEEIPSLLQTIIQLAQQLNKNNILDVIPILKKIMEID' A
#
# COMPACT_ATOMS: atom_id res chain seq x y z
N MET A 1 -12.50 -10.26 3.92
CA MET A 1 -11.41 -9.28 3.80
C MET A 1 -10.05 -9.96 3.67
N GLU A 2 -9.77 -11.03 4.44
CA GLU A 2 -8.51 -11.80 4.34
C GLU A 2 -8.18 -12.35 2.94
N LYS A 3 -9.17 -12.93 2.23
CA LYS A 3 -8.99 -13.36 0.83
C LYS A 3 -8.61 -12.21 -0.11
N GLY A 4 -9.06 -11.00 0.19
CA GLY A 4 -8.70 -9.78 -0.53
C GLY A 4 -7.23 -9.43 -0.32
N ILE A 5 -6.77 -9.42 0.94
CA ILE A 5 -5.36 -9.20 1.29
C ILE A 5 -4.46 -10.25 0.62
N ALA A 6 -4.83 -11.54 0.68
CA ALA A 6 -4.06 -12.61 0.04
C ALA A 6 -3.95 -12.43 -1.49
N THR A 7 -5.04 -11.99 -2.13
CA THR A 7 -5.06 -11.70 -3.57
C THR A 7 -4.14 -10.53 -3.93
N LEU A 8 -4.14 -9.47 -3.12
CA LEU A 8 -3.26 -8.31 -3.32
C LEU A 8 -1.79 -8.68 -3.10
N LYS A 9 -1.46 -9.43 -2.04
CA LYS A 9 -0.11 -9.96 -1.79
C LYS A 9 0.40 -10.79 -2.98
N ASN A 10 -0.42 -11.68 -3.54
CA ASN A 10 -0.05 -12.45 -4.74
C ASN A 10 0.21 -11.55 -5.97
N ARG A 11 -0.66 -10.56 -6.22
CA ARG A 11 -0.45 -9.59 -7.32
C ARG A 11 0.84 -8.79 -7.17
N ILE A 12 1.16 -8.37 -5.94
CA ILE A 12 2.42 -7.68 -5.63
C ILE A 12 3.61 -8.59 -5.95
N GLN A 13 3.58 -9.85 -5.50
CA GLN A 13 4.66 -10.80 -5.77
C GLN A 13 4.91 -11.01 -7.26
N ILE A 14 3.83 -11.18 -8.05
CA ILE A 14 3.93 -11.32 -9.50
C ILE A 14 4.54 -10.06 -10.13
N ALA A 15 4.11 -8.87 -9.70
CA ALA A 15 4.62 -7.60 -10.22
C ALA A 15 6.09 -7.35 -9.85
N GLN A 16 6.53 -7.76 -8.66
CA GLN A 16 7.93 -7.74 -8.24
C GLN A 16 8.80 -8.61 -9.17
N ASN A 17 8.35 -9.82 -9.47
CA ASN A 17 9.06 -10.71 -10.41
C ASN A 17 9.15 -10.13 -11.83
N GLN A 18 8.23 -9.23 -12.19
CA GLN A 18 8.18 -8.55 -13.49
C GLN A 18 8.88 -7.20 -13.50
N ASN A 19 9.41 -6.74 -12.36
CA ASN A 19 9.94 -5.38 -12.17
C ASN A 19 8.95 -4.29 -12.62
N ASP A 20 7.65 -4.48 -12.35
CA ASP A 20 6.59 -3.53 -12.70
C ASP A 20 6.17 -2.70 -11.47
N PRO A 21 6.79 -1.52 -11.25
CA PRO A 21 6.52 -0.71 -10.06
C PRO A 21 5.08 -0.19 -9.99
N VAL A 22 4.41 0.01 -11.13
CA VAL A 22 3.01 0.49 -11.16
C VAL A 22 2.08 -0.59 -10.62
N ARG A 23 2.33 -1.85 -11.03
CA ARG A 23 1.56 -3.02 -10.58
C ARG A 23 1.92 -3.46 -9.16
N ILE A 24 2.98 -2.93 -8.56
CA ILE A 24 3.24 -3.04 -7.12
C ILE A 24 2.50 -1.94 -6.36
N LEU A 25 2.58 -0.69 -6.83
CA LEU A 25 2.07 0.49 -6.12
C LEU A 25 0.56 0.41 -5.85
N LEU A 26 -0.26 0.15 -6.88
CA LEU A 26 -1.71 0.22 -6.73
C LEU A 26 -2.28 -0.87 -5.81
N PRO A 27 -1.87 -2.14 -5.92
CA PRO A 27 -2.29 -3.17 -4.97
C PRO A 27 -1.84 -2.89 -3.55
N SER A 28 -0.60 -2.41 -3.35
CA SER A 28 -0.10 -2.03 -2.03
C SER A 28 -0.96 -0.92 -1.41
N PHE A 29 -1.25 0.14 -2.16
CA PHE A 29 -2.11 1.23 -1.68
C PHE A 29 -3.53 0.76 -1.36
N SER A 30 -4.10 -0.10 -2.20
CA SER A 30 -5.44 -0.67 -2.00
C SER A 30 -5.53 -1.61 -0.78
N MET A 31 -4.39 -2.12 -0.30
CA MET A 31 -4.34 -3.04 0.82
C MET A 31 -4.46 -2.33 2.17
N ILE A 32 -4.10 -1.04 2.25
CA ILE A 32 -4.14 -0.24 3.49
C ILE A 32 -5.51 -0.32 4.21
N PRO A 33 -6.66 0.01 3.58
CA PRO A 33 -7.95 -0.06 4.27
C PRO A 33 -8.30 -1.49 4.71
N LEU A 34 -7.94 -2.51 3.92
CA LEU A 34 -8.21 -3.89 4.29
C LEU A 34 -7.44 -4.29 5.54
N MET A 35 -6.15 -3.98 5.60
CA MET A 35 -5.31 -4.26 6.76
C MET A 35 -5.81 -3.53 8.00
N PHE A 36 -6.23 -2.27 7.85
CA PHE A 36 -6.79 -1.49 8.95
C PHE A 36 -8.07 -2.14 9.51
N PHE A 37 -9.04 -2.46 8.66
CA PHE A 37 -10.31 -3.06 9.10
C PHE A 37 -10.18 -4.51 9.57
N THR A 38 -9.09 -5.21 9.25
CA THR A 38 -8.81 -6.56 9.76
C THR A 38 -7.84 -6.58 10.95
N GLY A 39 -7.53 -5.43 11.56
CA GLY A 39 -6.66 -5.36 12.74
C GLY A 39 -5.16 -5.56 12.47
N GLN A 40 -4.73 -5.57 11.21
CA GLN A 40 -3.30 -5.65 10.81
C GLN A 40 -2.65 -4.26 10.77
N LYS A 41 -3.02 -3.36 11.71
CA LYS A 41 -2.57 -1.96 11.74
C LYS A 41 -1.05 -1.84 11.87
N GLU A 42 -0.43 -2.77 12.59
CA GLU A 42 1.03 -2.78 12.85
C GLU A 42 1.87 -2.98 11.59
N GLU A 43 1.33 -3.61 10.55
CA GLU A 43 2.01 -3.81 9.26
C GLU A 43 1.85 -2.60 8.30
N ILE A 44 0.98 -1.63 8.62
CA ILE A 44 0.69 -0.49 7.72
C ILE A 44 1.88 0.48 7.57
N PRO A 45 2.65 0.83 8.63
CA PRO A 45 3.78 1.75 8.49
C PRO A 45 4.85 1.27 7.49
N SER A 46 5.21 -0.02 7.51
CA SER A 46 6.17 -0.59 6.57
C SER A 46 5.63 -0.58 5.13
N LEU A 47 4.35 -0.91 4.95
CA LEU A 47 3.68 -0.83 3.66
C LEU A 47 3.64 0.61 3.12
N LEU A 48 3.37 1.60 3.97
CA LEU A 48 3.37 3.01 3.60
C LEU A 48 4.75 3.47 3.12
N GLN A 49 5.85 3.03 3.75
CA GLN A 49 7.20 3.36 3.28
C GLN A 49 7.43 2.87 1.84
N THR A 50 7.03 1.63 1.52
CA THR A 50 7.11 1.10 0.16
C THR A 50 6.25 1.90 -0.82
N ILE A 51 5.04 2.27 -0.43
CA ILE A 51 4.13 3.07 -1.26
C ILE A 51 4.71 4.45 -1.54
N ILE A 52 5.28 5.13 -0.54
CA ILE A 52 5.90 6.46 -0.69
C ILE A 52 7.02 6.39 -1.73
N GLN A 53 7.95 5.44 -1.58
CA GLN A 53 9.08 5.27 -2.50
C GLN A 53 8.61 5.05 -3.94
N LEU A 54 7.65 4.14 -4.14
CA LEU A 54 7.11 3.84 -5.48
C LEU A 54 6.32 5.01 -6.06
N ALA A 55 5.54 5.71 -5.25
CA ALA A 55 4.76 6.87 -5.69
C ALA A 55 5.68 8.04 -6.09
N GLN A 56 6.78 8.26 -5.36
CA GLN A 56 7.82 9.21 -5.74
C GLN A 56 8.48 8.83 -7.06
N GLN A 57 8.91 7.57 -7.22
CA GLN A 57 9.51 7.07 -8.46
C GLN A 57 8.59 7.23 -9.67
N LEU A 58 7.28 7.06 -9.48
CA LEU A 58 6.27 7.08 -10.53
C LEU A 58 5.56 8.43 -10.70
N ASN A 59 5.99 9.47 -9.99
CA ASN A 59 5.36 10.79 -9.97
C ASN A 59 3.83 10.73 -9.69
N LYS A 60 3.41 9.88 -8.74
CA LYS A 60 2.01 9.71 -8.34
C LYS A 60 1.64 10.63 -7.17
N ASN A 61 1.64 11.93 -7.44
CA ASN A 61 1.36 12.96 -6.44
C ASN A 61 -0.01 12.77 -5.77
N ASN A 62 -1.01 12.33 -6.52
CA ASN A 62 -2.34 12.03 -5.98
C ASN A 62 -2.33 10.95 -4.87
N ILE A 63 -1.37 10.02 -4.88
CA ILE A 63 -1.20 9.03 -3.81
C ILE A 63 -0.44 9.67 -2.65
N LEU A 64 0.64 10.41 -2.94
CA LEU A 64 1.45 11.10 -1.93
C LEU A 64 0.62 12.08 -1.09
N ASP A 65 -0.27 12.84 -1.72
CA ASP A 65 -1.13 13.84 -1.08
C ASP A 65 -2.12 13.22 -0.07
N VAL A 66 -2.50 11.95 -0.26
CA VAL A 66 -3.46 11.24 0.59
C VAL A 66 -2.80 10.58 1.80
N ILE A 67 -1.50 10.28 1.74
CA ILE A 67 -0.80 9.55 2.80
C ILE A 67 -0.87 10.28 4.16
N PRO A 68 -0.63 11.60 4.27
CA PRO A 68 -0.77 12.32 5.55
C PRO A 68 -2.19 12.21 6.14
N ILE A 69 -3.21 12.20 5.28
CA ILE A 69 -4.61 12.07 5.69
C ILE A 69 -4.85 10.66 6.26
N LEU A 70 -4.36 9.62 5.58
CA LEU A 70 -4.46 8.24 6.06
C LEU A 70 -3.75 8.04 7.40
N LYS A 71 -2.54 8.58 7.55
CA LYS A 71 -1.80 8.53 8.82
C LYS A 71 -2.59 9.13 9.98
N LYS A 72 -3.20 10.29 9.75
CA LYS A 72 -4.05 10.97 10.73
C LYS A 72 -5.30 10.16 11.08
N ILE A 73 -6.02 9.64 10.08
CA ILE A 73 -7.25 8.85 10.30
C ILE A 73 -6.95 7.55 11.03
N MET A 74 -5.83 6.91 10.71
CA MET A 74 -5.47 5.62 11.26
C MET A 74 -4.69 5.73 12.56
N GLU A 75 -4.29 6.92 12.99
CA GLU A 75 -3.42 7.17 14.15
C GLU A 75 -2.13 6.32 14.05
N ILE A 76 -1.39 6.50 12.96
CA ILE A 76 -0.09 5.86 12.68
C ILE A 76 0.94 6.92 12.27
N ASP A 77 2.17 6.77 12.75
CA ASP A 77 3.28 7.71 12.53
C ASP A 77 4.00 7.54 11.18
#